data_AF-A0A355T0Y9-F1
#
_entry.id   AF-A0A355T0Y9-F1
#
_cell.length_a   1.000
_cell.length_b   1.000
_cell.length_c   1.000
_cell.angle_alpha   90.00
_cell.angle_beta   90.00
_cell.angle_gamma   90.00
#
_symmetry.space_group_name_H-M   'P 1'
#
loop_
_entity.id
_entity.type
_entity.pdbx_description
1 polymer ?
#
loop_
_entity_poly.entity_id
_entity_poly.type
_entity_poly.pdbx_seq_one_letter_code
_entity_poly.pdbx_strand_id
1 'polypeptide(L)'
;MPASKKATAKKPAAKKKSAAPAEPELNTKAQIAKWLRDRRVTEVECMVPDMSGIARGKILPTEKFLSAVDGDSLRIPESVFGQTVTGDYIDESDYIQWTEPDCILSPDGSTLRMVPWYEEPTAQVICDAETREGNPVPISPRAVLKNVLALYEAKGWKPIVAPELEFYLAAKNIDPDYPLEPPIGASGRQETGRQSYGIDAVNEFDPIFEDMYDYCEAQELDVDTLIHEAGPAQVEINFNHGDPLALADQAFLFKRTVRQSAIRHGVYATF
;
A
#
# COMPACT_ATOMS: atom_id res chain seq x y z
N MET A 1 40.56 -56.87 -0.29
CA MET A 1 40.60 -55.56 -0.98
C MET A 1 39.70 -54.59 -0.23
N PRO A 2 40.18 -53.39 0.15
CA PRO A 2 39.49 -52.52 1.10
C PRO A 2 38.41 -51.67 0.43
N ALA A 3 37.33 -51.40 1.16
CA ALA A 3 36.20 -50.59 0.72
C ALA A 3 36.58 -49.11 0.59
N SER A 4 36.34 -48.54 -0.60
CA SER A 4 36.54 -47.12 -0.91
C SER A 4 35.48 -46.25 -0.21
N LYS A 5 35.92 -45.37 0.69
CA LYS A 5 35.09 -44.33 1.29
C LYS A 5 34.91 -43.20 0.28
N LYS A 6 33.70 -43.03 -0.26
CA LYS A 6 33.31 -41.83 -1.02
C LYS A 6 33.23 -40.63 -0.08
N ALA A 7 34.08 -39.64 -0.32
CA ALA A 7 34.00 -38.32 0.32
C ALA A 7 32.81 -37.55 -0.26
N THR A 8 31.87 -37.14 0.59
CA THR A 8 30.78 -36.23 0.25
C THR A 8 31.29 -34.79 0.25
N ALA A 9 31.27 -34.13 -0.90
CA ALA A 9 31.58 -32.71 -1.04
C ALA A 9 30.51 -31.87 -0.33
N LYS A 10 30.92 -31.05 0.65
CA LYS A 10 30.06 -30.05 1.29
C LYS A 10 29.68 -28.96 0.27
N LYS A 11 28.38 -28.76 0.03
CA LYS A 11 27.85 -27.58 -0.66
C LYS A 11 28.28 -26.30 0.08
N PRO A 12 28.56 -25.19 -0.62
CA PRO A 12 28.87 -23.93 0.04
C PRO A 12 27.62 -23.43 0.79
N ALA A 13 27.80 -23.00 2.03
CA ALA A 13 26.74 -22.37 2.80
C ALA A 13 26.29 -21.08 2.09
N ALA A 14 24.99 -20.94 1.87
CA ALA A 14 24.40 -19.70 1.38
C ALA A 14 24.76 -18.56 2.35
N LYS A 15 25.36 -17.49 1.81
CA LYS A 15 25.60 -16.26 2.58
C LYS A 15 24.23 -15.70 2.98
N LYS A 16 23.96 -15.66 4.29
CA LYS A 16 22.87 -14.84 4.83
C LYS A 16 23.11 -13.40 4.35
N LYS A 17 22.23 -12.86 3.51
CA LYS A 17 22.15 -11.41 3.29
C LYS A 17 21.92 -10.80 4.69
N SER A 18 22.86 -9.99 5.16
CA SER A 18 22.64 -9.18 6.35
C SER A 18 21.49 -8.24 6.05
N ALA A 19 20.45 -8.23 6.88
CA ALA A 19 19.42 -7.20 6.83
C ALA A 19 20.10 -5.82 6.80
N ALA A 20 19.67 -4.96 5.88
CA ALA A 20 20.11 -3.58 5.86
C ALA A 20 19.87 -2.96 7.25
N PRO A 21 20.76 -2.09 7.75
CA PRO A 21 20.53 -1.41 9.01
C PRO A 21 19.19 -0.66 8.93
N ALA A 22 18.34 -0.83 9.95
CA ALA A 22 17.08 -0.11 10.05
C ALA A 22 17.35 1.39 9.88
N GLU A 23 16.73 2.01 8.88
CA GLU A 23 16.81 3.46 8.71
C GLU A 23 16.34 4.14 10.01
N PRO A 24 16.96 5.26 10.41
CA PRO A 24 16.53 5.99 11.60
C PRO A 24 15.06 6.35 11.45
N GLU A 25 14.25 6.05 12.48
CA GLU A 25 12.83 6.42 12.54
C GLU A 25 12.63 7.88 12.08
N LEU A 26 11.93 8.08 10.96
CA LEU A 26 11.68 9.38 10.34
C LEU A 26 10.57 10.15 11.07
N ASN A 27 10.58 10.14 12.40
CA ASN A 27 9.43 10.57 13.20
C ASN A 27 9.46 12.07 13.58
N THR A 28 10.52 12.80 13.20
CA THR A 28 10.59 14.26 13.41
C THR A 28 10.44 15.04 12.11
N LYS A 29 9.84 16.23 12.20
CA LYS A 29 9.70 17.18 11.07
C LYS A 29 11.05 17.46 10.39
N ALA A 30 12.12 17.60 11.19
CA ALA A 30 13.47 17.83 10.67
C ALA A 30 14.02 16.65 9.85
N GLN A 31 13.74 15.41 10.28
CA GLN A 31 14.11 14.21 9.53
C GLN A 31 13.31 14.09 8.23
N ILE A 32 12.00 14.31 8.26
CA ILE A 32 11.15 14.32 7.06
C ILE A 32 11.66 15.39 6.07
N ALA A 33 11.89 16.62 6.53
CA ALA A 33 12.41 17.70 5.69
C ALA A 33 13.78 17.37 5.08
N LYS A 34 14.66 16.72 5.86
CA LYS A 34 15.94 16.26 5.34
C LYS A 34 15.75 15.17 4.28
N TRP A 35 14.91 14.17 4.54
CA TRP A 35 14.63 13.07 3.62
C TRP A 35 14.10 13.57 2.27
N LEU A 36 13.16 14.51 2.30
CA LEU A 36 12.58 15.13 1.10
C LEU A 36 13.62 15.91 0.30
N ARG A 37 14.46 16.71 0.98
CA ARG A 37 15.51 17.51 0.33
C ARG A 37 16.60 16.63 -0.28
N ASP A 38 17.06 15.61 0.43
CA ASP A 38 18.11 14.70 -0.04
C ASP A 38 17.68 13.99 -1.33
N ARG A 39 16.38 13.66 -1.45
CA ARG A 39 15.77 13.02 -2.61
C ARG A 39 15.20 14.00 -3.65
N ARG A 40 15.39 15.31 -3.43
CA ARG A 40 14.91 16.40 -4.30
C ARG A 40 13.42 16.31 -4.62
N VAL A 41 12.63 15.90 -3.63
CA VAL A 41 11.18 15.73 -3.79
C VAL A 41 10.55 17.09 -4.06
N THR A 42 9.75 17.18 -5.11
CA THR A 42 9.05 18.40 -5.53
C THR A 42 7.63 18.45 -4.97
N GLU A 43 6.98 17.29 -4.83
CA GLU A 43 5.61 17.16 -4.35
C GLU A 43 5.44 16.00 -3.36
N VAL A 44 4.49 16.16 -2.43
CA VAL A 44 4.16 15.17 -1.41
C VAL A 44 2.66 14.87 -1.47
N GLU A 45 2.31 13.61 -1.71
CA GLU A 45 0.96 13.08 -1.57
C GLU A 45 0.70 12.72 -0.09
N CYS A 46 -0.11 13.52 0.59
CA CYS A 46 -0.53 13.27 1.96
C CYS A 46 -1.87 12.54 1.93
N MET A 47 -1.95 11.34 2.49
CA MET A 47 -3.14 10.51 2.38
C MET A 47 -3.60 9.90 3.70
N VAL A 48 -4.90 9.65 3.79
CA VAL A 48 -5.54 8.81 4.80
C VAL A 48 -6.36 7.74 4.08
N PRO A 49 -6.47 6.52 4.63
CA PRO A 49 -7.47 5.57 4.18
C PRO A 49 -8.86 6.01 4.66
N ASP A 50 -9.84 6.06 3.75
CA ASP A 50 -11.25 6.11 4.17
C ASP A 50 -11.74 4.71 4.61
N MET A 51 -13.01 4.63 5.04
CA MET A 51 -13.62 3.38 5.51
C MET A 51 -13.62 2.24 4.48
N SER A 52 -13.49 2.56 3.19
CA SER A 52 -13.40 1.58 2.09
C SER A 52 -11.95 1.29 1.68
N GLY A 53 -10.97 1.87 2.38
CA GLY A 53 -9.55 1.76 2.06
C GLY A 53 -9.15 2.56 0.81
N ILE A 54 -9.96 3.53 0.37
CA ILE A 54 -9.61 4.44 -0.71
C ILE A 54 -8.70 5.53 -0.14
N ALA A 55 -7.63 5.86 -0.87
CA ALA A 55 -6.74 6.94 -0.49
C ALA A 55 -7.41 8.30 -0.71
N ARG A 56 -7.53 9.08 0.36
CA ARG A 56 -8.09 10.44 0.36
C ARG A 56 -7.06 11.39 0.93
N GLY A 57 -7.00 12.62 0.42
CA GLY A 57 -6.06 13.60 0.95
C GLY A 57 -5.69 14.71 -0.02
N LYS A 58 -4.44 15.17 0.04
CA LYS A 58 -3.95 16.34 -0.68
C LYS A 58 -2.56 16.11 -1.25
N ILE A 59 -2.31 16.69 -2.41
CA ILE A 59 -0.97 16.78 -3.01
C ILE A 59 -0.47 18.20 -2.79
N LEU A 60 0.72 18.35 -2.23
CA LEU A 60 1.32 19.65 -1.94
C LEU A 60 2.74 19.73 -2.49
N PRO A 61 3.17 20.88 -3.04
CA PRO A 61 4.58 21.16 -3.23
C PRO A 61 5.33 21.04 -1.89
N THR A 62 6.55 20.50 -1.92
CA THR A 62 7.34 20.17 -0.71
C THR A 62 7.43 21.32 0.29
N GLU A 63 7.69 22.55 -0.15
CA GLU A 63 7.78 23.70 0.75
C GLU A 63 6.44 24.04 1.42
N LYS A 64 5.33 23.85 0.70
CA LYS A 64 3.98 24.02 1.27
C LYS A 64 3.66 22.89 2.25
N PHE A 65 4.04 21.66 1.94
CA PHE A 65 3.91 20.53 2.86
C PHE A 65 4.64 20.81 4.18
N LEU A 66 5.92 21.19 4.12
CA LEU A 66 6.72 21.47 5.31
C LEU A 66 6.13 22.62 6.13
N SER A 67 5.75 23.72 5.48
CA SER A 67 5.04 24.82 6.16
C SER A 67 3.70 24.39 6.75
N ALA A 68 2.98 23.50 6.09
CA ALA A 68 1.66 23.05 6.55
C ALA A 68 1.76 22.16 7.78
N VAL A 69 2.77 21.29 7.81
CA VAL A 69 3.11 20.43 8.96
C VAL A 69 3.60 21.28 10.13
N ASP A 70 4.36 22.36 9.90
CA ASP A 70 4.82 23.25 10.97
C ASP A 70 3.69 24.07 11.62
N GLY A 71 2.68 24.46 10.84
CA GLY A 71 1.60 25.33 11.29
C GLY A 71 0.23 24.65 11.50
N ASP A 72 0.18 23.32 11.60
CA ASP A 72 -1.05 22.52 11.77
C ASP A 72 -2.18 22.92 10.80
N SER A 73 -1.79 23.14 9.55
CA SER A 73 -2.65 23.64 8.48
C SER A 73 -2.88 22.65 7.35
N LEU A 74 -2.28 21.46 7.43
CA LEU A 74 -2.64 20.34 6.57
C LEU A 74 -3.98 19.76 7.03
N ARG A 75 -5.07 20.16 6.36
CA ARG A 75 -6.43 19.85 6.79
C ARG A 75 -7.24 19.12 5.74
N ILE A 76 -8.21 18.31 6.15
CA ILE A 76 -9.26 17.73 5.30
C ILE A 76 -10.60 17.77 6.04
N PRO A 77 -11.75 17.80 5.35
CA PRO A 77 -13.04 17.75 6.03
C PRO A 77 -13.26 16.36 6.67
N GLU A 78 -13.87 16.31 7.85
CA GLU A 78 -14.20 15.06 8.56
C GLU A 78 -15.08 14.12 7.72
N SER A 79 -15.91 14.67 6.83
CA SER A 79 -16.81 13.91 5.95
C SER A 79 -16.10 12.94 5.01
N VAL A 80 -14.78 13.08 4.80
CA VAL A 80 -13.94 12.09 4.11
C VAL A 80 -14.10 10.69 4.71
N PHE A 81 -14.25 10.58 6.03
CA PHE A 81 -14.42 9.28 6.71
C PHE A 81 -15.85 8.72 6.62
N GLY A 82 -16.79 9.49 6.09
CA GLY A 82 -18.18 9.07 5.82
C GLY A 82 -18.49 8.93 4.34
N GLN A 83 -17.51 9.12 3.46
CA GLN A 83 -17.71 9.01 2.03
C GLN A 83 -17.83 7.54 1.61
N THR A 84 -18.85 7.23 0.81
CA THR A 84 -19.10 5.89 0.28
C THR A 84 -18.23 5.61 -0.95
N VAL A 85 -18.16 4.34 -1.36
CA VAL A 85 -17.46 3.93 -2.59
C VAL A 85 -18.03 4.57 -3.87
N THR A 86 -19.32 4.94 -3.87
CA THR A 86 -19.97 5.62 -5.00
C THR A 86 -19.74 7.13 -5.00
N GLY A 87 -19.13 7.68 -3.96
CA GLY A 87 -18.84 9.11 -3.80
C GLY A 87 -19.91 9.88 -3.03
N ASP A 88 -21.01 9.22 -2.66
CA ASP A 88 -22.03 9.76 -1.76
C ASP A 88 -21.50 9.89 -0.32
N TYR A 89 -22.28 10.52 0.55
CA TYR A 89 -21.96 10.66 1.96
C TYR A 89 -23.06 10.03 2.81
N ILE A 90 -22.72 9.57 4.01
CA ILE A 90 -23.72 9.09 4.96
C ILE A 90 -24.60 10.25 5.45
N ASP A 91 -25.92 10.05 5.44
CA ASP A 91 -26.89 11.10 5.81
C ASP A 91 -26.90 11.39 7.33
N GLU A 92 -26.80 10.35 8.16
CA GLU A 92 -26.84 10.45 9.62
C GLU A 92 -25.70 9.62 10.25
N SER A 93 -24.98 10.20 11.19
CA SER A 93 -23.87 9.55 11.89
C SER A 93 -23.67 10.13 13.28
N ASP A 94 -23.41 9.25 14.25
CA ASP A 94 -22.98 9.65 15.60
C ASP A 94 -21.53 10.17 15.63
N TYR A 95 -20.79 9.97 14.54
CA TYR A 95 -19.35 10.21 14.47
C TYR A 95 -18.95 11.33 13.51
N ILE A 96 -19.84 11.74 12.60
CA ILE A 96 -19.57 12.83 11.65
C ILE A 96 -20.51 13.97 11.95
N GLN A 97 -19.93 15.14 12.21
CA GLN A 97 -20.71 16.31 12.56
C GLN A 97 -21.31 16.94 11.30
N TRP A 98 -22.56 17.38 11.39
CA TRP A 98 -23.24 18.15 10.33
C TRP A 98 -22.47 19.42 9.91
N THR A 99 -21.70 20.02 10.83
CA THR A 99 -20.88 21.20 10.54
C THR A 99 -19.60 20.89 9.76
N GLU A 100 -19.29 19.60 9.54
CA GLU A 100 -18.12 19.10 8.81
C GLU A 100 -16.82 19.84 9.19
N PRO A 101 -16.40 19.81 10.47
CA PRO A 101 -15.17 20.47 10.87
C PRO A 101 -13.97 19.87 10.12
N ASP A 102 -12.97 20.72 9.85
CA ASP A 102 -11.69 20.24 9.36
C ASP A 102 -10.99 19.39 10.42
N CYS A 103 -10.51 18.22 10.01
CA CYS A 103 -9.49 17.44 10.69
C CYS A 103 -8.10 17.93 10.27
N ILE A 104 -7.13 17.76 11.16
CA ILE A 104 -5.71 18.00 10.93
C ILE A 104 -5.07 16.67 10.55
N LEU A 105 -4.27 16.65 9.49
CA LEU A 105 -3.49 15.50 9.10
C LEU A 105 -2.08 15.60 9.67
N SER A 106 -1.71 14.60 10.46
CA SER A 106 -0.39 14.45 11.06
C SER A 106 0.39 13.38 10.28
N PRO A 107 1.39 13.74 9.46
CA PRO A 107 2.10 12.77 8.64
C PRO A 107 2.94 11.81 9.49
N ASP A 108 2.81 10.51 9.25
CA ASP A 108 3.65 9.49 9.87
C ASP A 108 4.87 9.23 8.99
N GLY A 109 6.02 9.79 9.37
CA GLY A 109 7.23 9.69 8.57
C GLY A 109 7.78 8.27 8.41
N SER A 110 7.37 7.31 9.25
CA SER A 110 7.70 5.89 9.04
C SER A 110 7.06 5.30 7.77
N THR A 111 6.02 5.97 7.25
CA THR A 111 5.31 5.58 6.02
C THR A 111 5.75 6.39 4.79
N LEU A 112 6.76 7.26 4.93
CA LEU A 112 7.22 8.13 3.86
C LEU A 112 7.96 7.32 2.79
N ARG A 113 7.37 7.22 1.59
CA ARG A 113 7.91 6.46 0.44
C ARG A 113 8.01 7.32 -0.81
N MET A 114 8.90 6.97 -1.74
CA MET A 114 8.91 7.58 -3.09
C MET A 114 7.72 7.07 -3.91
N VAL A 115 7.26 7.87 -4.88
CA VAL A 115 6.23 7.47 -5.84
C VAL A 115 6.88 7.17 -7.19
N PRO A 116 6.95 5.91 -7.63
CA PRO A 116 7.84 5.50 -8.72
C PRO A 116 7.26 5.71 -10.13
N TRP A 117 5.96 6.01 -10.25
CA TRP A 117 5.29 6.16 -11.54
C TRP A 117 5.23 7.61 -12.05
N TYR A 118 5.74 8.59 -11.30
CA TYR A 118 5.84 9.98 -11.75
C TYR A 118 7.24 10.26 -12.31
N GLU A 119 7.31 11.12 -13.34
CA GLU A 119 8.58 11.59 -13.90
C GLU A 119 9.32 12.53 -12.93
N GLU A 120 8.58 13.41 -12.27
CA GLU A 120 9.11 14.30 -11.25
C GLU A 120 9.25 13.57 -9.90
N PRO A 121 10.30 13.85 -9.10
CA PRO A 121 10.48 13.21 -7.81
C PRO A 121 9.34 13.54 -6.84
N THR A 122 8.43 12.59 -6.65
CA THR A 122 7.26 12.73 -5.77
C THR A 122 7.37 11.76 -4.61
N ALA A 123 6.98 12.19 -3.42
CA ALA A 123 6.85 11.34 -2.24
C ALA A 123 5.39 11.15 -1.86
N GLN A 124 5.12 10.13 -1.08
CA GLN A 124 3.82 9.87 -0.49
C GLN A 124 3.97 9.54 0.99
N VAL A 125 2.98 9.93 1.80
CA VAL A 125 2.98 9.71 3.25
C VAL A 125 1.56 9.47 3.75
N ILE A 126 1.41 8.44 4.59
CA ILE A 126 0.15 8.20 5.29
C ILE A 126 0.11 9.09 6.53
N CYS A 127 -1.02 9.74 6.74
CA CYS A 127 -1.26 10.61 7.88
C CYS A 127 -2.20 9.92 8.87
N ASP A 128 -2.03 10.23 10.15
CA ASP A 128 -3.13 10.14 11.11
C ASP A 128 -4.03 11.36 10.95
N ALA A 129 -5.33 11.20 11.20
CA ALA A 129 -6.27 12.30 11.25
C ALA A 129 -6.63 12.62 12.70
N GLU A 130 -6.57 13.90 13.04
CA GLU A 130 -6.80 14.42 14.38
C GLU A 130 -7.86 15.52 14.35
N THR A 131 -8.64 15.64 15.43
CA THR A 131 -9.53 16.77 15.67
C THR A 131 -8.70 18.03 15.98
N ARG A 132 -9.33 19.20 15.99
CA ARG A 132 -8.65 20.46 16.33
C ARG A 132 -8.13 20.51 17.76
N GLU A 133 -8.68 19.66 18.62
CA GLU A 133 -8.27 19.47 20.01
C GLU A 133 -7.08 18.50 20.13
N GLY A 134 -6.59 17.93 19.03
CA GLY A 134 -5.45 17.00 18.98
C GLY A 134 -5.82 15.55 19.33
N ASN A 135 -7.10 15.19 19.32
CA ASN A 135 -7.53 13.81 19.54
C ASN A 135 -7.60 13.06 18.21
N PRO A 136 -7.28 11.76 18.13
CA PRO A 136 -7.49 10.98 16.92
C PRO A 136 -8.95 11.00 16.47
N VAL A 137 -9.20 11.12 15.17
CA VAL A 137 -10.55 10.98 14.60
C VAL A 137 -11.00 9.52 14.80
N PRO A 138 -12.07 9.28 15.59
CA PRO A 138 -12.37 7.94 16.12
C PRO A 138 -12.75 6.91 15.05
N ILE A 139 -13.31 7.38 13.92
CA ILE A 139 -13.71 6.53 12.79
C ILE A 139 -12.62 6.40 11.71
N SER A 140 -11.47 7.07 11.87
CA SER A 140 -10.36 6.86 10.95
C SER A 140 -9.87 5.41 11.08
N PRO A 141 -9.79 4.62 9.98
CA PRO A 141 -9.39 3.21 10.04
C PRO A 141 -8.04 3.00 10.74
N ARG A 142 -7.07 3.89 10.50
CA ARG A 142 -5.74 3.85 11.13
C ARG A 142 -5.83 4.07 12.65
N ALA A 143 -6.67 5.01 13.10
CA ALA A 143 -6.91 5.26 14.52
C ALA A 143 -7.64 4.07 15.19
N VAL A 144 -8.63 3.49 14.51
CA VAL A 144 -9.33 2.27 14.98
C VAL A 144 -8.34 1.12 15.17
N LEU A 145 -7.45 0.88 14.20
CA LEU A 145 -6.43 -0.16 14.32
C LEU A 145 -5.48 0.10 15.49
N LYS A 146 -4.96 1.33 15.63
CA LYS A 146 -4.11 1.73 16.77
C LYS A 146 -4.81 1.50 18.12
N ASN A 147 -6.09 1.83 18.21
CA ASN A 147 -6.89 1.57 19.41
C ASN A 147 -7.01 0.08 19.71
N VAL A 148 -7.29 -0.76 18.71
CA VAL A 148 -7.33 -2.22 18.89
C VAL A 148 -5.97 -2.77 19.34
N LEU A 149 -4.87 -2.30 18.75
CA LEU A 149 -3.51 -2.69 19.14
C LEU A 149 -3.19 -2.33 20.60
N ALA A 150 -3.59 -1.15 21.05
CA ALA A 150 -3.44 -0.74 22.45
C ALA A 150 -4.20 -1.67 23.42
N LEU A 151 -5.35 -2.22 23.01
CA LEU A 151 -6.09 -3.20 23.81
C LEU A 151 -5.35 -4.55 23.93
N TYR A 152 -4.62 -4.97 22.90
CA TYR A 152 -3.74 -6.14 22.98
C TYR A 152 -2.55 -5.86 23.90
N GLU A 153 -1.91 -4.70 23.75
CA GLU A 153 -0.77 -4.29 24.58
C GLU A 153 -1.14 -4.22 26.07
N ALA A 154 -2.32 -3.70 26.41
CA ALA A 154 -2.81 -3.66 27.79
C ALA A 154 -2.94 -5.05 28.46
N LYS A 155 -3.02 -6.12 27.65
CA LYS A 155 -3.02 -7.51 28.11
C LYS A 155 -1.63 -8.18 28.05
N GLY A 156 -0.60 -7.44 27.62
CA GLY A 156 0.73 -7.97 27.35
C GLY A 156 0.78 -8.87 26.12
N TRP A 157 -0.15 -8.72 25.18
CA TRP A 157 -0.21 -9.50 23.95
C TRP A 157 0.38 -8.73 22.78
N LYS A 158 1.11 -9.44 21.91
CA LYS A 158 1.65 -8.90 20.67
C LYS A 158 0.99 -9.58 19.47
N PRO A 159 0.00 -8.94 18.82
CA PRO A 159 -0.63 -9.52 17.63
C PRO A 159 0.35 -9.52 16.45
N ILE A 160 0.22 -10.53 15.58
CA ILE A 160 0.94 -10.68 14.33
C ILE A 160 -0.10 -11.04 13.27
N VAL A 161 -0.04 -10.38 12.11
CA VAL A 161 -0.95 -10.63 10.97
C VAL A 161 -0.15 -10.98 9.73
N ALA A 162 -0.79 -11.66 8.78
CA ALA A 162 -0.23 -12.01 7.47
C ALA A 162 -1.32 -11.74 6.42
N PRO A 163 -1.31 -10.57 5.75
CA PRO A 163 -2.28 -10.29 4.71
C PRO A 163 -1.92 -11.02 3.41
N GLU A 164 -2.96 -11.59 2.79
CA GLU A 164 -2.94 -12.16 1.44
C GLU A 164 -3.90 -11.32 0.61
N LEU A 165 -3.38 -10.68 -0.44
CA LEU A 165 -4.15 -9.76 -1.27
C LEU A 165 -4.39 -10.40 -2.63
N GLU A 166 -5.59 -10.96 -2.77
CA GLU A 166 -6.13 -11.37 -4.07
C GLU A 166 -6.64 -10.14 -4.84
N PHE A 167 -6.43 -10.14 -6.15
CA PHE A 167 -6.99 -9.15 -7.07
C PHE A 167 -7.17 -9.75 -8.46
N TYR A 168 -8.04 -9.11 -9.25
CA TYR A 168 -8.26 -9.43 -10.64
C TYR A 168 -7.59 -8.40 -11.53
N LEU A 169 -6.92 -8.88 -12.58
CA LEU A 169 -6.63 -8.07 -13.75
C LEU A 169 -7.84 -8.11 -14.69
N ALA A 170 -8.28 -6.93 -15.13
CA ALA A 170 -9.39 -6.75 -16.03
C ALA A 170 -8.95 -5.96 -17.26
N ALA A 171 -9.48 -6.32 -18.43
CA ALA A 171 -9.40 -5.50 -19.61
C ALA A 171 -9.97 -4.10 -19.31
N LYS A 172 -9.50 -3.08 -20.04
CA LYS A 172 -10.00 -1.73 -19.90
C LYS A 172 -11.51 -1.68 -20.13
N ASN A 173 -12.26 -1.41 -19.07
CA ASN A 173 -13.70 -1.20 -19.17
C ASN A 173 -14.00 0.29 -19.41
N ILE A 174 -14.46 0.63 -20.61
CA ILE A 174 -14.82 2.00 -20.99
C ILE A 174 -16.31 2.31 -20.78
N ASP A 175 -17.12 1.28 -20.50
CA ASP A 175 -18.56 1.40 -20.31
C ASP A 175 -19.00 0.54 -19.11
N PRO A 176 -19.34 1.18 -17.98
CA PRO A 176 -19.63 0.47 -16.73
C PRO A 176 -20.87 -0.43 -16.81
N ASP A 177 -21.71 -0.31 -17.85
CA ASP A 177 -22.87 -1.18 -18.05
C ASP A 177 -22.47 -2.58 -18.53
N TYR A 178 -21.26 -2.76 -19.04
CA TYR A 178 -20.73 -4.06 -19.47
C TYR A 178 -19.91 -4.74 -18.36
N PRO A 179 -19.98 -6.09 -18.27
CA PRO A 179 -19.21 -6.84 -17.28
C PRO A 179 -17.70 -6.67 -17.53
N LEU A 180 -16.93 -6.77 -16.45
CA LEU A 180 -15.47 -6.85 -16.56
C LEU A 180 -15.07 -8.15 -17.27
N GLU A 181 -14.09 -8.03 -18.17
CA GLU A 181 -13.52 -9.15 -18.90
C GLU A 181 -12.05 -9.34 -18.54
N PRO A 182 -11.51 -10.57 -18.58
CA PRO A 182 -10.08 -10.79 -18.45
C PRO A 182 -9.29 -10.07 -19.55
N PRO A 183 -8.11 -9.51 -19.26
CA PRO A 183 -7.26 -8.90 -20.28
C PRO A 183 -6.72 -9.94 -21.26
N ILE A 184 -6.26 -9.45 -22.42
CA ILE A 184 -5.54 -10.27 -23.39
C ILE A 184 -4.09 -10.41 -22.90
N GLY A 185 -3.66 -11.65 -22.67
CA GLY A 185 -2.30 -11.98 -22.27
C GLY A 185 -1.28 -11.89 -23.40
N ALA A 186 -0.01 -12.12 -23.09
CA ALA A 186 1.11 -12.12 -24.04
C ALA A 186 0.92 -13.05 -25.25
N SER A 187 0.14 -14.13 -25.11
CA SER A 187 -0.22 -15.03 -26.21
C SER A 187 -1.26 -14.47 -27.19
N GLY A 188 -1.83 -13.30 -26.91
CA GLY A 188 -2.91 -12.70 -27.70
C GLY A 188 -4.29 -13.29 -27.40
N ARG A 189 -4.43 -14.04 -26.30
CA ARG A 189 -5.70 -14.65 -25.87
C ARG A 189 -6.10 -14.19 -24.47
N GLN A 190 -7.40 -14.15 -24.22
CA GLN A 190 -7.94 -14.03 -22.87
C GLN A 190 -7.88 -15.39 -22.17
N GLU A 191 -7.75 -15.37 -20.85
CA GLU A 191 -7.99 -16.56 -20.06
C GLU A 191 -9.48 -16.94 -20.08
N THR A 192 -9.77 -18.18 -20.44
CA THR A 192 -11.15 -18.69 -20.55
C THR A 192 -11.55 -19.60 -19.38
N GLY A 193 -10.67 -19.81 -18.41
CA GLY A 193 -10.91 -20.76 -17.32
C GLY A 193 -9.95 -20.57 -16.14
N ARG A 194 -10.21 -21.33 -15.08
CA ARG A 194 -9.44 -21.28 -13.83
C ARG A 194 -8.06 -21.91 -14.04
N GLN A 195 -6.99 -21.21 -13.69
CA GLN A 195 -5.60 -21.67 -13.85
C GLN A 195 -4.83 -21.60 -12.52
N SER A 196 -5.47 -21.96 -11.40
CA SER A 196 -4.86 -21.90 -10.07
C SER A 196 -3.48 -22.56 -10.04
N TYR A 197 -2.49 -21.85 -9.48
CA TYR A 197 -1.08 -22.23 -9.44
C TYR A 197 -0.41 -22.42 -10.82
N GLY A 198 -1.03 -21.92 -11.90
CA GLY A 198 -0.55 -22.00 -13.26
C GLY A 198 0.56 -20.98 -13.51
N ILE A 199 1.81 -21.46 -13.58
CA ILE A 199 2.97 -20.61 -13.90
C ILE A 199 2.80 -19.94 -15.27
N ASP A 200 2.41 -20.69 -16.29
CA ASP A 200 2.20 -20.13 -17.62
C ASP A 200 1.07 -19.09 -17.67
N ALA A 201 0.08 -19.20 -16.78
CA ALA A 201 -1.02 -18.23 -16.68
C ALA A 201 -0.56 -16.91 -16.04
N VAL A 202 0.29 -16.97 -15.00
CA VAL A 202 0.98 -15.77 -14.49
C VAL A 202 1.83 -15.13 -15.59
N ASN A 203 2.58 -15.95 -16.34
CA ASN A 203 3.52 -15.49 -17.36
C ASN A 203 2.86 -14.72 -18.51
N GLU A 204 1.55 -14.91 -18.74
CA GLU A 204 0.79 -14.12 -19.72
C GLU A 204 0.78 -12.62 -19.38
N PHE A 205 1.02 -12.25 -18.12
CA PHE A 205 0.99 -10.88 -17.62
C PHE A 205 2.31 -10.42 -16.97
N ASP A 206 3.41 -11.15 -17.20
CA ASP A 206 4.74 -10.89 -16.62
C ASP A 206 5.17 -9.41 -16.67
N PRO A 207 5.02 -8.67 -17.79
CA PRO A 207 5.46 -7.27 -17.84
C PRO A 207 4.76 -6.36 -16.81
N ILE A 208 3.52 -6.68 -16.43
CA ILE A 208 2.79 -5.95 -15.39
C ILE A 208 3.40 -6.22 -14.02
N PHE A 209 3.73 -7.49 -13.75
CA PHE A 209 4.29 -7.90 -12.47
C PHE A 209 5.74 -7.44 -12.31
N GLU A 210 6.54 -7.42 -13.38
CA GLU A 210 7.89 -6.85 -13.36
C GLU A 210 7.85 -5.36 -12.95
N ASP A 211 7.03 -4.53 -13.61
CA ASP A 211 6.85 -3.12 -13.25
C ASP A 211 6.30 -2.97 -11.81
N MET A 212 5.38 -3.86 -11.40
CA MET A 212 4.85 -3.88 -10.03
C MET A 212 5.93 -4.15 -8.99
N TYR A 213 6.81 -5.12 -9.24
CA TYR A 213 7.92 -5.44 -8.33
C TYR A 213 8.94 -4.29 -8.28
N ASP A 214 9.28 -3.68 -9.41
CA ASP A 214 10.15 -2.51 -9.47
C ASP A 214 9.56 -1.34 -8.67
N TYR A 215 8.25 -1.11 -8.77
CA TYR A 215 7.57 -0.09 -7.97
C TYR A 215 7.52 -0.44 -6.49
N CYS A 216 7.27 -1.70 -6.13
CA CYS A 216 7.31 -2.16 -4.75
C CYS A 216 8.71 -1.99 -4.14
N GLU A 217 9.77 -2.31 -4.88
CA GLU A 217 11.16 -2.11 -4.43
C GLU A 217 11.45 -0.62 -4.21
N ALA A 218 11.07 0.24 -5.17
CA ALA A 218 11.24 1.69 -5.04
C ALA A 218 10.45 2.32 -3.89
N GLN A 219 9.33 1.69 -3.50
CA GLN A 219 8.50 2.06 -2.36
C GLN A 219 8.88 1.34 -1.07
N GLU A 220 9.85 0.42 -1.11
CA GLU A 220 10.25 -0.42 0.01
C GLU A 220 9.05 -1.18 0.62
N LEU A 221 8.22 -1.78 -0.24
CA LEU A 221 7.13 -2.70 0.13
C LEU A 221 7.67 -4.14 0.14
N ASP A 222 7.48 -4.85 1.24
CA ASP A 222 7.98 -6.22 1.45
C ASP A 222 6.93 -7.25 0.99
N VAL A 223 6.83 -7.41 -0.33
CA VAL A 223 5.99 -8.43 -1.00
C VAL A 223 6.78 -9.72 -1.18
N ASP A 224 6.14 -10.88 -0.98
CA ASP A 224 6.80 -12.20 -1.01
C ASP A 224 6.47 -12.99 -2.28
N THR A 225 5.32 -13.64 -2.32
CA THR A 225 4.95 -14.58 -3.39
C THR A 225 3.82 -14.08 -4.26
N LEU A 226 3.92 -14.34 -5.56
CA LEU A 226 2.86 -14.16 -6.56
C LEU A 226 2.32 -15.52 -7.00
N ILE A 227 0.99 -15.66 -6.99
CA ILE A 227 0.30 -16.91 -7.34
C ILE A 227 -0.88 -16.57 -8.27
N HIS A 228 -1.15 -17.43 -9.27
CA HIS A 228 -2.40 -17.40 -10.02
C HIS A 228 -3.50 -18.13 -9.26
N GLU A 229 -4.69 -17.54 -9.17
CA GLU A 229 -5.76 -17.99 -8.31
C GLU A 229 -6.92 -18.69 -9.04
N ALA A 230 -8.01 -18.97 -8.32
CA ALA A 230 -9.17 -19.68 -8.86
C ALA A 230 -9.92 -18.95 -9.99
N GLY A 231 -9.84 -17.64 -10.08
CA GLY A 231 -10.52 -16.82 -11.08
C GLY A 231 -9.70 -16.59 -12.35
N PRO A 232 -10.34 -16.29 -13.50
CA PRO A 232 -9.62 -15.86 -14.70
C PRO A 232 -8.88 -14.55 -14.44
N ALA A 233 -7.58 -14.53 -14.75
CA ALA A 233 -6.66 -13.43 -14.46
C ALA A 233 -6.72 -12.94 -13.01
N GLN A 234 -7.09 -13.84 -12.09
CA GLN A 234 -7.02 -13.61 -10.66
C GLN A 234 -5.62 -13.99 -10.18
N VAL A 235 -5.04 -13.13 -9.36
CA VAL A 235 -3.73 -13.35 -8.77
C VAL A 235 -3.74 -12.96 -7.30
N GLU A 236 -2.81 -13.52 -6.55
CA GLU A 236 -2.58 -13.23 -5.14
C GLU A 236 -1.15 -12.76 -4.93
N ILE A 237 -0.99 -11.74 -4.08
CA ILE A 237 0.30 -11.35 -3.51
C ILE A 237 0.26 -11.51 -1.99
N ASN A 238 1.23 -12.24 -1.46
CA ASN A 238 1.38 -12.47 -0.02
C ASN A 238 2.41 -11.49 0.56
N PHE A 239 2.19 -11.10 1.81
CA PHE A 239 3.15 -10.35 2.61
C PHE A 239 3.73 -11.24 3.71
N ASN A 240 4.96 -10.95 4.13
CA ASN A 240 5.49 -11.54 5.35
C ASN A 240 4.60 -11.20 6.55
N HIS A 241 4.48 -12.15 7.48
CA HIS A 241 3.75 -11.90 8.71
C HIS A 241 4.53 -10.96 9.64
N GLY A 242 3.84 -10.10 10.38
CA GLY A 242 4.53 -9.04 11.11
C GLY A 242 3.62 -8.10 11.90
N ASP A 243 4.13 -6.88 12.10
CA ASP A 243 3.45 -5.83 12.83
C ASP A 243 2.15 -5.41 12.10
N PRO A 244 0.98 -5.41 12.77
CA PRO A 244 -0.27 -5.17 12.07
C PRO A 244 -0.44 -3.76 11.50
N LEU A 245 0.13 -2.73 12.12
CA LEU A 245 0.02 -1.37 11.60
C LEU A 245 0.91 -1.21 10.36
N ALA A 246 2.16 -1.66 10.44
CA ALA A 246 3.08 -1.61 9.31
C ALA A 246 2.57 -2.43 8.10
N LEU A 247 1.96 -3.59 8.34
CA LEU A 247 1.39 -4.40 7.26
C LEU A 247 0.09 -3.83 6.69
N ALA A 248 -0.75 -3.20 7.51
CA ALA A 248 -1.93 -2.48 7.01
C ALA A 248 -1.53 -1.31 6.09
N ASP A 249 -0.48 -0.58 6.46
CA ASP A 249 0.07 0.52 5.67
C ASP A 249 0.64 0.04 4.33
N GLN A 250 1.43 -1.04 4.36
CA GLN A 250 1.97 -1.65 3.15
C GLN A 250 0.85 -2.19 2.25
N ALA A 251 -0.15 -2.88 2.79
CA ALA A 251 -1.29 -3.36 2.03
C ALA A 251 -2.08 -2.21 1.36
N PHE A 252 -2.27 -1.10 2.07
CA PHE A 252 -2.92 0.09 1.55
C PHE A 252 -2.15 0.72 0.38
N LEU A 253 -0.83 0.89 0.53
CA LEU A 253 0.02 1.42 -0.55
C LEU A 253 0.12 0.44 -1.73
N PHE A 254 0.26 -0.86 -1.45
CA PHE A 254 0.36 -1.89 -2.47
C PHE A 254 -0.84 -1.92 -3.42
N LYS A 255 -2.07 -1.76 -2.88
CA LYS A 255 -3.27 -1.64 -3.73
C LYS A 255 -3.19 -0.48 -4.72
N ARG A 256 -2.54 0.63 -4.36
CA ARG A 256 -2.28 1.76 -5.26
C ARG A 256 -1.22 1.39 -6.31
N THR A 257 -0.14 0.74 -5.88
CA THR A 257 0.97 0.28 -6.72
C THR A 257 0.53 -0.68 -7.80
N VAL A 258 -0.24 -1.71 -7.47
CA VAL A 258 -0.79 -2.67 -8.44
C VAL A 258 -1.65 -1.97 -9.47
N ARG A 259 -2.56 -1.07 -9.03
CA ARG A 259 -3.42 -0.32 -9.95
C ARG A 259 -2.61 0.53 -10.94
N GLN A 260 -1.56 1.22 -10.48
CA GLN A 260 -0.71 2.04 -11.35
C GLN A 260 0.12 1.19 -12.31
N SER A 261 0.63 0.04 -11.84
CA SER A 261 1.34 -0.92 -12.68
C SER A 261 0.42 -1.44 -13.79
N ALA A 262 -0.79 -1.90 -13.44
CA ALA A 262 -1.76 -2.39 -14.43
C ALA A 262 -2.13 -1.31 -15.46
N ILE A 263 -2.42 -0.07 -15.01
CA ILE A 263 -2.81 1.05 -15.89
C ILE A 263 -1.74 1.34 -16.94
N ARG A 264 -0.45 1.26 -16.57
CA ARG A 264 0.69 1.46 -17.49
C ARG A 264 0.68 0.50 -18.68
N HIS A 265 0.11 -0.69 -18.49
CA HIS A 265 -0.03 -1.74 -19.50
C HIS A 265 -1.43 -1.78 -20.14
N GLY A 266 -2.27 -0.77 -19.90
CA GLY A 266 -3.62 -0.71 -20.46
C GLY A 266 -4.61 -1.70 -19.83
N VAL A 267 -4.28 -2.23 -18.66
CA VAL A 267 -5.09 -3.16 -17.86
C VAL A 267 -5.57 -2.45 -16.60
N TYR A 268 -6.65 -2.92 -16.00
CA TYR A 268 -7.14 -2.43 -14.71
C TYR A 268 -6.99 -3.51 -13.65
N ALA A 269 -6.62 -3.13 -12.42
CA ALA A 269 -6.58 -4.05 -11.29
C ALA A 269 -7.69 -3.72 -10.29
N THR A 270 -8.41 -4.75 -9.82
CA THR A 270 -9.48 -4.62 -8.83
C THR A 270 -9.32 -5.62 -7.70
N PHE A 271 -9.52 -5.15 -6.46
CA PHE A 271 -9.44 -5.91 -5.22
C PHE A 271 -10.84 -6.12 -4.66
#